data_AF-A0A8S3XTM6-F1
#
_entry.id   AF-A0A8S3XTM6-F1
#
_cell.length_a   1.000
_cell.length_b   1.000
_cell.length_c   1.000
_cell.angle_alpha   90.00
_cell.angle_beta   90.00
_cell.angle_gamma   90.00
#
_symmetry.space_group_name_H-M   'P 1'
#
loop_
_entity.id
_entity.type
_entity.pdbx_description
1 polymer ?
#
loop_
_entity_poly.entity_id
_entity_poly.type
_entity_poly.pdbx_seq_one_letter_code
_entity_poly.pdbx_strand_id
1 'polypeptide(L)'
;MKIPVSISLSTYLAYYKKGDNCEPQRKLKSENFEWDANHPKSLSSLCVEKLSENWVGSPKLNELIAKDRDLFLQILNTNVPLQILVDNIKNDVFWKRCYYSKWNDSLFTNEQKPWINLFIERFYADVLEKMNPKNYDPEKAKKLVKLCGPYVQSLIIKSLVPSDIPVQRTTSPEMADLITCRRQSEQKTSKNIHHLNRDHISLHAALGSLTNLTELHITYQLSSVGEEYRRDQFQFTNNDAKNLASGLEKCYLLKVLRITRSDMNCQRVKYILRGLSENLNLETLDFSHCKIGDEGASFIAKFISKRDKLRNLILTDNLFGPDGGEHIAHVLNHTSCGLRTLDLRLNNKLGSDGIAHIAVSLARGCNLTS
;
A
#
# COMPACT_ATOMS: atom_id res chain seq x y z
N MET A 1 -13.54 -33.13 -6.28
CA MET A 1 -12.65 -34.30 -6.50
C MET A 1 -11.56 -33.88 -7.50
N LYS A 2 -10.26 -34.18 -7.26
CA LYS A 2 -9.17 -33.84 -8.20
C LYS A 2 -9.30 -34.69 -9.47
N ILE A 3 -9.42 -34.06 -10.63
CA ILE A 3 -9.27 -34.75 -11.92
C ILE A 3 -7.78 -35.14 -12.05
N PRO A 4 -7.42 -36.42 -12.24
CA PRO A 4 -6.02 -36.80 -12.42
C PRO A 4 -5.54 -36.28 -13.77
N VAL A 5 -4.48 -35.46 -13.77
CA VAL A 5 -3.96 -34.77 -14.96
C VAL A 5 -3.15 -35.70 -15.89
N SER A 6 -3.03 -36.99 -15.56
CA SER A 6 -2.41 -37.96 -16.45
C SER A 6 -3.11 -39.32 -16.35
N ILE A 7 -3.87 -39.64 -17.40
CA ILE A 7 -4.31 -41.01 -17.66
C ILE A 7 -3.04 -41.82 -17.94
N SER A 8 -2.86 -42.96 -17.27
CA SER A 8 -1.68 -43.81 -17.50
C SER A 8 -1.61 -44.25 -18.96
N LEU A 9 -0.40 -44.37 -19.52
CA LEU A 9 -0.22 -44.79 -20.92
C LEU A 9 -0.89 -46.16 -21.18
N SER A 10 -0.87 -47.06 -20.20
CA SER A 10 -1.55 -48.35 -20.26
C SER A 10 -3.07 -48.20 -20.38
N THR A 11 -3.65 -47.25 -19.63
CA THR A 11 -5.08 -46.91 -19.72
C THR A 11 -5.41 -46.27 -21.07
N TYR A 12 -4.56 -45.38 -21.57
CA TYR A 12 -4.74 -44.79 -22.89
C TYR A 12 -4.72 -45.86 -23.99
N LEU A 13 -3.75 -46.78 -23.98
CA LEU A 13 -3.65 -47.84 -24.99
C LEU A 13 -4.79 -48.85 -24.95
N ALA A 14 -5.37 -49.11 -23.77
CA ALA A 14 -6.50 -50.02 -23.61
C ALA A 14 -7.81 -49.47 -24.21
N TYR A 15 -8.03 -48.15 -24.10
CA TYR A 15 -9.29 -47.51 -24.51
C TYR A 15 -9.19 -46.71 -25.81
N TYR A 16 -7.98 -46.38 -26.27
CA TYR A 16 -7.71 -45.59 -27.47
C TYR A 16 -7.13 -46.46 -28.60
N LYS A 17 -7.54 -47.72 -28.71
CA LYS A 17 -7.29 -48.50 -29.93
C LYS A 17 -8.21 -48.01 -31.04
N LYS A 18 -7.62 -47.24 -31.97
CA LYS A 18 -8.22 -46.91 -33.27
C LYS A 18 -8.44 -48.22 -34.04
N GLY A 19 -9.68 -48.68 -34.11
CA GLY A 19 -10.06 -49.80 -34.97
C GLY A 19 -10.81 -50.89 -34.20
N ASP A 20 -12.09 -51.00 -34.53
CA ASP A 20 -12.97 -52.16 -34.34
C ASP A 20 -13.36 -52.55 -32.91
N ASN A 21 -14.45 -51.90 -32.46
CA ASN A 21 -15.65 -52.51 -31.85
C ASN A 21 -16.38 -51.50 -30.93
N CYS A 22 -16.73 -50.34 -31.45
CA CYS A 22 -17.76 -49.53 -30.79
C CYS A 22 -19.12 -50.10 -31.20
N GLU A 23 -19.70 -50.97 -30.36
CA GLU A 23 -21.07 -51.45 -30.53
C GLU A 23 -22.01 -50.24 -30.75
N PRO A 24 -22.65 -50.09 -31.94
CA PRO A 24 -23.38 -48.88 -32.30
C PRO A 24 -24.62 -48.63 -31.41
N GLN A 25 -25.02 -49.61 -30.59
CA GLN A 25 -26.12 -49.49 -29.64
C GLN A 25 -25.67 -49.17 -28.20
N ARG A 26 -24.37 -49.19 -27.88
CA ARG A 26 -23.87 -48.74 -26.57
C ARG A 26 -23.64 -47.24 -26.57
N LYS A 27 -24.63 -46.48 -26.08
CA LYS A 27 -24.41 -45.10 -25.66
C LYS A 27 -23.65 -45.09 -24.33
N LEU A 28 -22.37 -44.74 -24.35
CA LEU A 28 -21.62 -44.33 -23.16
C LEU A 28 -22.29 -43.06 -22.60
N LYS A 29 -23.23 -43.24 -21.66
CA LYS A 29 -23.70 -42.14 -20.82
C LYS A 29 -22.64 -41.96 -19.74
N SER A 30 -22.00 -40.79 -19.68
CA SER A 30 -21.22 -40.42 -18.51
C SER A 30 -22.11 -40.61 -17.29
N GLU A 31 -21.64 -41.34 -16.28
CA GLU A 31 -22.38 -41.51 -15.03
C GLU A 31 -22.86 -40.14 -14.55
N ASN A 32 -24.11 -40.07 -14.09
CA ASN A 32 -24.59 -38.87 -13.46
C ASN A 32 -23.71 -38.66 -12.21
N PHE A 33 -22.81 -37.67 -12.25
CA PHE A 33 -21.89 -37.39 -11.15
C PHE A 33 -22.61 -36.97 -9.85
N GLU A 34 -23.93 -36.77 -9.91
CA GLU A 34 -24.80 -36.56 -8.76
C GLU A 34 -25.34 -37.87 -8.14
N TRP A 35 -24.95 -39.06 -8.62
CA TRP A 35 -25.42 -40.33 -8.06
C TRP A 35 -25.09 -40.53 -6.57
N ASP A 36 -24.09 -39.78 -6.09
CA ASP A 36 -23.61 -39.77 -4.70
C ASP A 36 -24.07 -38.52 -3.91
N ALA A 37 -24.96 -37.68 -4.48
CA ALA A 37 -25.44 -36.45 -3.82
C ALA A 37 -26.25 -36.72 -2.53
N ASN A 38 -26.75 -37.95 -2.37
CA ASN A 38 -27.50 -38.40 -1.19
C ASN A 38 -26.66 -39.17 -0.17
N HIS A 39 -25.34 -39.27 -0.34
CA HIS A 39 -24.49 -39.89 0.68
C HIS A 39 -24.37 -38.97 1.89
N PRO A 40 -24.71 -39.44 3.10
CA PRO A 40 -24.57 -38.62 4.29
C PRO A 40 -23.10 -38.25 4.49
N LYS A 41 -22.85 -36.97 4.76
CA LYS A 41 -21.53 -36.46 5.10
C LYS A 41 -20.92 -37.30 6.24
N SER A 42 -19.62 -37.56 6.19
CA SER A 42 -18.94 -38.28 7.27
C SER A 42 -19.06 -37.51 8.59
N LEU A 43 -19.13 -38.21 9.73
CA LEU A 43 -19.15 -37.58 11.04
C LEU A 43 -17.99 -36.60 11.22
N SER A 44 -16.80 -36.95 10.73
CA SER A 44 -15.63 -36.05 10.77
C SER A 44 -15.86 -34.73 10.03
N SER A 45 -16.46 -34.77 8.82
CA SER A 45 -16.75 -33.57 8.05
C SER A 45 -17.80 -32.69 8.73
N LEU A 46 -18.83 -33.29 9.34
CA LEU A 46 -19.84 -32.57 10.12
C LEU A 46 -19.24 -31.92 11.38
N CYS A 47 -18.34 -32.63 12.07
CA CYS A 47 -17.61 -32.07 13.22
C CYS A 47 -16.74 -30.88 12.80
N VAL A 48 -16.02 -30.99 11.67
CA VAL A 48 -15.17 -29.92 11.15
C VAL A 48 -16.01 -28.70 10.72
N GLU A 49 -17.17 -28.92 10.10
CA GLU A 49 -18.14 -27.86 9.79
C GLU A 49 -18.58 -27.15 11.06
N LYS A 50 -19.02 -27.90 12.09
CA LYS A 50 -19.48 -27.28 13.33
C LYS A 50 -18.37 -26.58 14.11
N LEU A 51 -17.15 -27.10 14.03
CA LEU A 51 -15.96 -26.49 14.60
C LEU A 51 -15.66 -25.17 13.89
N SER A 52 -15.74 -25.11 12.55
CA SER A 52 -15.51 -23.89 11.78
C SER A 52 -16.48 -22.75 12.09
N GLU A 53 -17.72 -23.06 12.48
CA GLU A 53 -18.71 -22.06 12.89
C GLU A 53 -18.44 -21.46 14.27
N ASN A 54 -17.87 -22.24 15.19
CA ASN A 54 -17.71 -21.87 16.59
C ASN A 54 -16.24 -21.63 17.00
N TRP A 55 -15.33 -21.60 16.03
CA TRP A 55 -13.90 -21.53 16.31
C TRP A 55 -13.49 -20.13 16.77
N VAL A 56 -12.94 -20.05 17.99
CA VAL A 56 -12.42 -18.81 18.62
C VAL A 56 -10.96 -18.99 19.03
N GLY A 57 -10.15 -19.62 18.17
CA GLY A 57 -8.72 -19.87 18.44
C GLY A 57 -8.41 -21.19 19.15
N SER A 58 -9.44 -21.98 19.48
CA SER A 58 -9.31 -23.33 19.99
C SER A 58 -10.27 -24.28 19.26
N PRO A 59 -9.90 -25.54 18.99
CA PRO A 59 -8.59 -26.17 19.24
C PRO A 59 -7.46 -25.63 18.34
N LYS A 60 -6.21 -25.94 18.69
CA LYS A 60 -5.05 -25.55 17.87
C LYS A 60 -5.06 -26.36 16.58
N LEU A 61 -4.73 -25.71 15.45
CA LEU A 61 -4.69 -26.38 14.13
C LEU A 61 -3.77 -27.60 14.07
N ASN A 62 -2.75 -27.66 14.93
CA ASN A 62 -1.81 -28.78 15.00
C ASN A 62 -2.39 -30.02 15.69
N GLU A 63 -3.50 -29.87 16.42
CA GLU A 63 -4.21 -30.99 17.07
C GLU A 63 -5.16 -31.69 16.10
N LEU A 64 -5.47 -31.05 14.96
CA LEU A 64 -6.29 -31.63 13.90
C LEU A 64 -5.44 -32.50 12.97
N ILE A 65 -6.02 -33.62 12.52
CA ILE A 65 -5.43 -34.49 11.50
C ILE A 65 -5.28 -33.68 10.20
N ALA A 66 -4.21 -33.91 9.43
CA ALA A 66 -3.88 -33.12 8.23
C ALA A 66 -5.06 -32.95 7.25
N LYS A 67 -5.81 -34.02 6.98
CA LYS A 67 -6.98 -34.00 6.08
C LYS A 67 -8.10 -33.08 6.60
N ASP A 68 -8.42 -33.19 7.89
CA ASP A 68 -9.47 -32.41 8.54
C ASP A 68 -9.05 -30.94 8.70
N ARG A 69 -7.75 -30.69 8.92
CA ARG A 69 -7.16 -29.35 8.94
C ARG A 69 -7.28 -28.64 7.60
N ASP A 70 -7.00 -29.33 6.50
CA ASP A 70 -7.11 -28.73 5.16
C ASP A 70 -8.57 -28.45 4.80
N LEU A 71 -9.50 -29.34 5.16
CA LEU A 71 -10.93 -29.11 5.02
C LEU A 71 -11.38 -27.93 5.89
N PHE A 72 -10.98 -27.89 7.16
CA PHE A 72 -11.26 -26.81 8.09
C PHE A 72 -10.82 -25.45 7.53
N LEU A 73 -9.58 -25.38 7.04
CA LEU A 73 -9.04 -24.16 6.44
C LEU A 73 -9.77 -23.76 5.17
N GLN A 74 -10.38 -24.69 4.44
CA GLN A 74 -11.21 -24.42 3.26
C GLN A 74 -12.60 -23.88 3.58
N ILE A 75 -13.16 -24.23 4.74
CA ILE A 75 -14.53 -23.85 5.13
C ILE A 75 -14.59 -22.73 6.16
N LEU A 76 -13.51 -22.47 6.90
CA LEU A 76 -13.47 -21.47 7.96
C LEU A 76 -13.96 -20.10 7.49
N ASN A 77 -14.82 -19.48 8.27
CA ASN A 77 -15.35 -18.16 7.94
C ASN A 77 -14.23 -17.10 7.88
N THR A 78 -14.27 -16.22 6.89
CA THR A 78 -13.31 -15.12 6.72
C THR A 78 -13.55 -13.96 7.69
N ASN A 79 -14.66 -13.96 8.43
CA ASN A 79 -15.08 -12.89 9.35
C ASN A 79 -14.61 -13.05 10.80
N VAL A 80 -13.63 -13.91 11.05
CA VAL A 80 -13.03 -14.10 12.39
C VAL A 80 -12.12 -12.91 12.75
N PRO A 81 -12.06 -12.47 14.03
CA PRO A 81 -11.17 -11.40 14.47
C PRO A 81 -9.70 -11.63 14.08
N LEU A 82 -9.06 -10.59 13.56
CA LEU A 82 -7.69 -10.67 13.02
C LEU A 82 -6.67 -11.19 14.03
N GLN A 83 -6.82 -10.82 15.31
CA GLN A 83 -5.92 -11.27 16.37
C GLN A 83 -5.88 -12.80 16.49
N ILE A 84 -7.05 -13.44 16.42
CA ILE A 84 -7.17 -14.90 16.51
C ILE A 84 -6.55 -15.55 15.28
N LEU A 85 -6.77 -14.96 14.10
CA LEU A 85 -6.27 -15.48 12.83
C LEU A 85 -4.75 -15.45 12.75
N VAL A 86 -4.13 -14.32 13.12
CA VAL A 86 -2.67 -14.14 13.04
C VAL A 86 -1.93 -15.06 14.01
N ASP A 87 -2.46 -15.29 15.21
CA ASP A 87 -1.80 -16.11 16.22
C ASP A 87 -1.88 -17.62 15.90
N ASN A 88 -2.95 -18.06 15.22
CA ASN A 88 -3.24 -19.48 15.04
C ASN A 88 -3.04 -19.97 13.60
N ILE A 89 -3.24 -19.13 12.56
CA ILE A 89 -3.27 -19.57 11.16
C ILE A 89 -2.07 -19.04 10.38
N LYS A 90 -1.16 -19.95 10.03
CA LYS A 90 -0.01 -19.67 9.14
C LYS A 90 -0.18 -20.20 7.71
N ASN A 91 -1.30 -20.84 7.40
CA ASN A 91 -1.50 -21.50 6.12
C ASN A 91 -1.96 -20.52 5.02
N ASP A 92 -1.24 -20.50 3.91
CA ASP A 92 -1.47 -19.61 2.77
C ASP A 92 -2.81 -19.84 2.05
N VAL A 93 -3.35 -21.06 2.05
CA VAL A 93 -4.64 -21.36 1.38
C VAL A 93 -5.78 -20.54 1.98
N PHE A 94 -5.79 -20.42 3.31
CA PHE A 94 -6.80 -19.64 4.02
C PHE A 94 -6.65 -18.15 3.71
N TRP A 95 -5.44 -17.60 3.82
CA TRP A 95 -5.19 -16.18 3.56
C TRP A 95 -5.47 -15.80 2.10
N LYS A 96 -5.21 -16.71 1.15
CA LYS A 96 -5.62 -16.57 -0.25
C LYS A 96 -7.14 -16.46 -0.40
N ARG A 97 -7.92 -17.30 0.29
CA ARG A 97 -9.39 -17.17 0.27
C ARG A 97 -9.85 -15.86 0.92
N CYS A 98 -9.28 -15.49 2.08
CA CYS A 98 -9.58 -14.22 2.73
C CYS A 98 -9.31 -13.03 1.82
N TYR A 99 -8.23 -13.08 1.04
CA TYR A 99 -7.90 -12.06 0.06
C TYR A 99 -8.98 -11.95 -1.02
N TYR A 100 -9.26 -13.02 -1.75
CA TYR A 100 -10.24 -13.01 -2.84
C TYR A 100 -11.68 -12.77 -2.37
N SER A 101 -12.00 -13.09 -1.13
CA SER A 101 -13.30 -12.75 -0.54
C SER A 101 -13.50 -11.26 -0.31
N LYS A 102 -12.40 -10.49 -0.10
CA LYS A 102 -12.46 -9.05 0.17
C LYS A 102 -12.15 -8.20 -1.05
N TRP A 103 -11.26 -8.66 -1.93
CA TRP A 103 -10.80 -7.94 -3.10
C TRP A 103 -10.88 -8.84 -4.33
N ASN A 104 -11.56 -8.36 -5.38
CA ASN A 104 -11.74 -9.07 -6.64
C ASN A 104 -10.60 -8.84 -7.65
N ASP A 105 -9.48 -8.26 -7.20
CA ASP A 105 -8.38 -7.93 -8.09
C ASP A 105 -7.48 -9.14 -8.33
N SER A 106 -7.14 -9.38 -9.60
CA SER A 106 -6.06 -10.29 -9.98
C SER A 106 -4.73 -9.67 -9.58
N LEU A 107 -4.20 -10.09 -8.42
CA LEU A 107 -2.84 -9.76 -8.05
C LEU A 107 -1.86 -10.34 -9.07
N PHE A 108 -1.05 -9.49 -9.69
CA PHE A 108 0.26 -9.90 -10.18
C PHE A 108 1.15 -10.13 -8.96
N THR A 109 1.06 -11.32 -8.36
CA THR A 109 1.91 -11.67 -7.23
C THR A 109 3.33 -11.92 -7.72
N ASN A 110 4.32 -11.24 -7.11
CA ASN A 110 5.66 -11.82 -7.01
C ASN A 110 5.50 -13.16 -6.28
N GLU A 111 5.76 -14.28 -6.95
CA GLU A 111 5.47 -15.65 -6.50
C GLU A 111 6.16 -16.07 -5.18
N GLN A 112 6.93 -15.18 -4.55
CA GLN A 112 7.76 -15.46 -3.37
C GLN A 112 7.19 -14.93 -2.04
N LYS A 113 6.15 -14.09 -2.04
CA LYS A 113 5.60 -13.53 -0.79
C LYS A 113 4.46 -14.40 -0.24
N PRO A 114 4.48 -14.77 1.07
CA PRO A 114 3.37 -15.50 1.70
C PRO A 114 2.05 -14.71 1.63
N TRP A 115 0.93 -15.43 1.50
CA TRP A 115 -0.39 -14.80 1.39
C TRP A 115 -0.81 -14.02 2.63
N ILE A 116 -0.34 -14.42 3.82
CA ILE A 116 -0.57 -13.67 5.06
C ILE A 116 0.01 -12.25 4.96
N ASN A 117 1.22 -12.09 4.43
CA ASN A 117 1.85 -10.78 4.28
C ASN A 117 1.04 -9.90 3.33
N LEU A 118 0.68 -10.43 2.15
CA LEU A 118 -0.10 -9.69 1.16
C LEU A 118 -1.47 -9.26 1.70
N PHE A 119 -2.14 -10.14 2.44
CA PHE A 119 -3.41 -9.83 3.08
C PHE A 119 -3.26 -8.75 4.16
N ILE A 120 -2.28 -8.90 5.06
CA ILE A 120 -2.06 -7.97 6.17
C ILE A 120 -1.61 -6.60 5.66
N GLU A 121 -0.71 -6.55 4.68
CA GLU A 121 -0.25 -5.31 4.04
C GLU A 121 -1.42 -4.52 3.44
N ARG A 122 -2.28 -5.18 2.65
CA ARG A 122 -3.46 -4.54 2.03
C ARG A 122 -4.54 -4.20 3.06
N PHE A 123 -4.79 -5.09 4.01
CA PHE A 123 -5.75 -4.83 5.10
C PHE A 123 -5.32 -3.63 5.94
N TYR A 124 -4.04 -3.57 6.31
CA TYR A 124 -3.50 -2.48 7.11
C TYR A 124 -3.56 -1.16 6.36
N ALA A 125 -3.22 -1.14 5.06
CA ALA A 125 -3.42 0.02 4.20
C ALA A 125 -4.89 0.46 4.20
N ASP A 126 -5.83 -0.43 3.86
CA ASP A 126 -7.28 -0.13 3.82
C ASP A 126 -7.79 0.45 5.14
N VAL A 127 -7.30 -0.06 6.27
CA VAL A 127 -7.66 0.46 7.60
C VAL A 127 -7.13 1.88 7.79
N LEU A 128 -5.87 2.16 7.44
CA LEU A 128 -5.31 3.51 7.53
C LEU A 128 -6.02 4.50 6.58
N GLU A 129 -6.37 4.07 5.37
CA GLU A 129 -7.07 4.91 4.39
C GLU A 129 -8.50 5.27 4.85
N LYS A 130 -9.18 4.35 5.54
CA LYS A 130 -10.57 4.55 6.01
C LYS A 130 -10.67 5.18 7.41
N MET A 131 -9.56 5.31 8.12
CA MET A 131 -9.57 5.90 9.46
C MET A 131 -9.94 7.38 9.38
N ASN A 132 -10.98 7.77 10.13
CA ASN A 132 -11.36 9.16 10.27
C ASN A 132 -10.44 9.87 11.28
N PRO A 133 -9.73 10.94 10.90
CA PRO A 133 -8.87 11.69 11.81
C PRO A 133 -9.56 12.20 13.08
N LYS A 134 -10.87 12.50 13.02
CA LYS A 134 -11.65 12.98 14.19
C LYS A 134 -11.81 11.93 15.29
N ASN A 135 -11.86 10.65 14.91
CA ASN A 135 -12.01 9.52 15.82
C ASN A 135 -10.69 8.76 16.00
N TYR A 136 -9.57 9.38 15.63
CA TYR A 136 -8.27 8.76 15.68
C TYR A 136 -7.82 8.58 17.13
N ASP A 137 -7.59 7.32 17.51
CA ASP A 137 -7.05 6.94 18.81
C ASP A 137 -5.64 6.36 18.61
N PRO A 138 -4.58 7.03 19.08
CA PRO A 138 -3.21 6.57 18.90
C PRO A 138 -2.94 5.22 19.58
N GLU A 139 -3.66 4.86 20.66
CA GLU A 139 -3.47 3.58 21.34
C GLU A 139 -4.07 2.41 20.55
N LYS A 140 -5.21 2.63 19.88
CA LYS A 140 -5.76 1.65 18.94
C LYS A 140 -4.85 1.46 17.73
N ALA A 141 -4.28 2.56 17.21
CA ALA A 141 -3.30 2.50 16.13
C ALA A 141 -2.07 1.67 16.55
N LYS A 142 -1.48 1.94 17.71
CA LYS A 142 -0.33 1.17 18.26
C LYS A 142 -0.65 -0.32 18.41
N LYS A 143 -1.83 -0.67 18.93
CA LYS A 143 -2.26 -2.08 19.04
C LYS A 143 -2.35 -2.76 17.66
N LEU A 144 -2.91 -2.06 16.67
CA LEU A 144 -3.01 -2.55 15.31
C LEU A 144 -1.62 -2.74 14.66
N VAL A 145 -0.72 -1.77 14.83
CA VAL A 145 0.66 -1.86 14.31
C VAL A 145 1.40 -3.01 14.97
N LYS A 146 1.21 -3.25 16.27
CA LYS A 146 1.85 -4.37 16.97
C LYS A 146 1.39 -5.73 16.43
N LEU A 147 0.12 -5.84 16.02
CA LEU A 147 -0.42 -7.06 15.42
C LEU A 147 0.06 -7.26 13.97
N CYS A 148 0.06 -6.19 13.17
CA CYS A 148 0.35 -6.29 11.73
C CYS A 148 1.86 -6.21 11.43
N GLY A 149 2.61 -5.47 12.26
CA GLY A 149 3.99 -5.05 12.00
C GLY A 149 4.98 -6.15 11.61
N PRO A 150 4.94 -7.36 12.20
CA PRO A 150 5.82 -8.45 11.78
C PRO A 150 5.66 -8.86 10.31
N TYR A 151 4.44 -8.69 9.76
CA TYR A 151 4.07 -9.14 8.42
C TYR A 151 4.09 -8.03 7.36
N VAL A 152 4.18 -6.76 7.76
CA VAL A 152 4.17 -5.62 6.83
C VAL A 152 5.61 -5.33 6.37
N GLN A 153 5.91 -5.68 5.12
CA GLN A 153 7.17 -5.35 4.45
C GLN A 153 7.00 -4.25 3.41
N SER A 154 5.84 -4.20 2.77
CA SER A 154 5.45 -3.19 1.78
C SER A 154 4.14 -2.54 2.20
N LEU A 155 4.13 -1.22 2.33
CA LEU A 155 2.93 -0.45 2.66
C LEU A 155 2.64 0.56 1.55
N ILE A 156 1.50 0.41 0.90
CA ILE A 156 1.04 1.30 -0.18
C ILE A 156 -0.24 1.97 0.27
N ILE A 157 -0.16 3.27 0.51
CA ILE A 157 -1.27 4.15 0.90
C ILE A 157 -1.52 5.08 -0.28
N LYS A 158 -2.65 4.88 -0.96
CA LYS A 158 -3.09 5.63 -2.14
C LYS A 158 -3.89 6.86 -1.77
N SER A 159 -4.64 6.80 -0.66
CA SER A 159 -5.56 7.85 -0.27
C SER A 159 -5.64 8.00 1.25
N LEU A 160 -5.44 9.21 1.77
CA LEU A 160 -5.68 9.51 3.18
C LEU A 160 -6.82 10.51 3.30
N VAL A 161 -7.71 10.25 4.25
CA VAL A 161 -8.87 11.09 4.48
C VAL A 161 -8.50 12.24 5.42
N PRO A 162 -8.70 13.51 5.02
CA PRO A 162 -8.43 14.66 5.87
C PRO A 162 -9.53 14.82 6.93
N SER A 163 -9.23 15.56 8.00
CA SER A 163 -10.15 15.80 9.13
C SER A 163 -11.50 16.44 8.73
N ASP A 164 -11.58 17.10 7.58
CA ASP A 164 -12.79 17.77 7.07
C ASP A 164 -13.40 17.03 5.88
N ILE A 165 -14.05 15.89 6.15
CA ILE A 165 -15.12 15.39 5.28
C ILE A 165 -16.39 16.16 5.65
N PRO A 166 -17.08 16.83 4.72
CA PRO A 166 -18.43 17.29 5.01
C PRO A 166 -19.26 16.06 5.38
N VAL A 167 -19.78 16.05 6.60
CA VAL A 167 -20.90 15.18 6.97
C VAL A 167 -21.94 15.39 5.86
N GLN A 168 -22.38 14.34 5.19
CA GLN A 168 -23.59 14.39 4.35
C GLN A 168 -24.72 14.91 5.24
N ARG A 169 -24.92 16.22 5.25
CA ARG A 169 -26.06 16.84 5.90
C ARG A 169 -27.14 16.87 4.85
N THR A 170 -28.08 15.95 5.02
CA THR A 170 -29.45 16.08 4.52
C THR A 170 -30.06 17.35 5.12
N THR A 171 -29.68 18.53 4.63
CA THR A 171 -30.34 19.79 4.97
C THR A 171 -30.70 20.48 3.68
N SER A 172 -31.96 20.91 3.61
CA SER A 172 -32.62 21.42 2.42
C SER A 172 -31.88 22.61 1.78
N PRO A 173 -32.05 22.81 0.46
CA PRO A 173 -31.39 23.87 -0.30
C PRO A 173 -31.56 25.28 0.28
N GLU A 174 -32.70 25.55 0.92
CA GLU A 174 -32.99 26.87 1.52
C GLU A 174 -32.07 27.25 2.69
N MET A 175 -31.47 26.27 3.39
CA MET A 175 -30.58 26.53 4.52
C MET A 175 -29.12 26.76 4.09
N ALA A 176 -28.75 26.38 2.85
CA ALA A 176 -27.42 26.61 2.30
C ALA A 176 -27.21 28.09 1.92
N ASP A 177 -28.24 28.74 1.34
CA ASP A 177 -28.18 30.14 0.92
C ASP A 177 -28.10 31.13 2.09
N LEU A 178 -28.66 30.75 3.25
CA LEU A 178 -28.55 31.56 4.47
C LEU A 178 -27.13 31.55 5.07
N ILE A 179 -26.30 30.54 4.77
CA ILE A 179 -24.91 30.45 5.24
C ILE A 179 -23.95 31.18 4.29
N THR A 180 -24.22 31.19 2.99
CA THR A 180 -23.42 31.90 1.98
C THR A 180 -23.72 33.40 1.96
N CYS A 181 -24.98 33.83 2.10
CA CYS A 181 -25.34 35.25 2.11
C CYS A 181 -24.95 35.98 3.40
N ARG A 182 -24.90 35.31 4.56
CA ARG A 182 -24.53 35.94 5.84
C ARG A 182 -23.04 36.31 5.95
N ARG A 183 -22.20 35.87 5.01
CA ARG A 183 -20.76 36.19 4.97
C ARG A 183 -20.43 37.54 4.32
N GLN A 184 -21.38 38.20 3.64
CA GLN A 184 -21.09 39.47 2.95
C GLN A 184 -21.38 40.73 3.78
N SER A 185 -22.05 40.62 4.92
CA SER A 185 -22.55 41.80 5.65
C SER A 185 -22.14 41.93 7.13
N GLU A 186 -21.02 41.32 7.56
CA GLU A 186 -20.50 41.51 8.92
C GLU A 186 -18.99 41.83 8.92
N GLN A 187 -18.73 43.14 8.84
CA GLN A 187 -17.81 43.93 9.67
C GLN A 187 -16.38 43.44 9.98
N LYS A 188 -15.44 44.33 9.59
CA LYS A 188 -14.31 44.79 10.42
C LYS A 188 -14.57 44.58 11.93
N THR A 189 -13.90 43.61 12.55
CA THR A 189 -13.25 43.71 13.87
C THR A 189 -12.66 42.35 14.26
N SER A 190 -11.43 42.39 14.77
CA SER A 190 -10.79 41.37 15.59
C SER A 190 -10.33 40.05 14.95
N LYS A 191 -8.99 39.94 14.88
CA LYS A 191 -8.17 38.76 14.59
C LYS A 191 -8.63 37.53 15.40
N ASN A 192 -9.17 36.53 14.71
CA ASN A 192 -8.99 35.10 15.03
C ASN A 192 -9.52 34.28 13.85
N ILE A 193 -8.70 34.18 12.81
CA ILE A 193 -8.93 33.20 11.75
C ILE A 193 -8.67 31.83 12.39
N HIS A 194 -9.73 31.11 12.76
CA HIS A 194 -9.64 29.69 13.02
C HIS A 194 -9.11 29.02 11.75
N HIS A 195 -7.80 28.80 11.66
CA HIS A 195 -7.23 27.91 10.67
C HIS A 195 -7.85 26.53 10.90
N LEU A 196 -8.80 26.13 10.05
CA LEU A 196 -9.31 24.76 9.99
C LEU A 196 -8.09 23.86 9.72
N ASN A 197 -7.61 23.18 10.77
CA ASN A 197 -6.44 22.34 10.68
C ASN A 197 -6.84 21.01 10.03
N ARG A 198 -6.46 20.81 8.76
CA ARG A 198 -6.85 19.66 7.94
C ARG A 198 -5.86 18.52 7.96
N ASP A 199 -5.28 18.30 9.13
CA ASP A 199 -4.35 17.20 9.32
C ASP A 199 -5.01 15.85 9.03
N HIS A 200 -4.20 14.93 8.53
CA HIS A 200 -4.57 13.54 8.35
C HIS A 200 -4.29 12.76 9.64
N ILE A 201 -4.56 11.45 9.61
CA ILE A 201 -4.17 10.57 10.72
C ILE A 201 -2.66 10.68 10.99
N SER A 202 -2.28 10.63 12.28
CA SER A 202 -0.87 10.68 12.64
C SER A 202 -0.18 9.37 12.26
N LEU A 203 0.55 9.40 11.14
CA LEU A 203 1.34 8.25 10.67
C LEU A 203 2.52 7.92 11.61
N HIS A 204 2.83 8.77 12.59
CA HIS A 204 3.87 8.49 13.57
C HIS A 204 3.61 7.18 14.33
N ALA A 205 2.39 7.00 14.85
CA ALA A 205 2.04 5.76 15.56
C ALA A 205 1.86 4.59 14.59
N ALA A 206 1.38 4.86 13.37
CA ALA A 206 1.14 3.85 12.34
C ALA A 206 2.43 3.23 11.77
N LEU A 207 3.51 4.01 11.66
CA LEU A 207 4.80 3.56 11.14
C LEU A 207 5.78 3.20 12.25
N GLY A 208 5.61 3.76 13.44
CA GLY A 208 6.62 3.71 14.50
C GLY A 208 6.91 2.33 15.11
N SER A 209 6.21 1.27 14.69
CA SER A 209 6.54 -0.12 15.07
C SER A 209 6.69 -1.06 13.87
N LEU A 210 6.73 -0.51 12.65
CA LEU A 210 6.98 -1.27 11.42
C LEU A 210 8.49 -1.42 11.19
N THR A 211 9.15 -2.25 11.99
CA THR A 211 10.60 -2.45 11.92
C THR A 211 11.05 -3.19 10.66
N ASN A 212 10.16 -4.00 10.07
CA ASN A 212 10.43 -4.81 8.88
C ASN A 212 10.03 -4.12 7.56
N LEU A 213 9.65 -2.83 7.62
CA LEU A 213 9.20 -2.08 6.46
C LEU A 213 10.36 -1.84 5.49
N THR A 214 10.25 -2.39 4.29
CA THR A 214 11.23 -2.28 3.19
C THR A 214 10.76 -1.33 2.10
N GLU A 215 9.45 -1.24 1.87
CA GLU A 215 8.86 -0.39 0.84
C GLU A 215 7.70 0.42 1.42
N LEU A 216 7.70 1.73 1.17
CA LEU A 216 6.64 2.63 1.57
C LEU A 216 6.27 3.52 0.40
N HIS A 217 5.01 3.44 -0.03
CA HIS A 217 4.42 4.36 -0.99
C HIS A 217 3.26 5.09 -0.33
N ILE A 218 3.34 6.41 -0.27
CA ILE A 218 2.28 7.28 0.24
C ILE A 218 1.89 8.28 -0.83
N THR A 219 0.60 8.47 -0.99
CA THR A 219 0.01 9.52 -1.81
C THR A 219 -1.10 10.20 -1.02
N TYR A 220 -0.98 11.52 -0.80
CA TYR A 220 -2.01 12.34 -0.16
C TYR A 220 -3.05 12.76 -1.21
N GLN A 221 -3.79 11.77 -1.72
CA GLN A 221 -4.91 11.99 -2.62
C GLN A 221 -6.23 11.55 -1.97
N LEU A 222 -7.34 11.97 -2.57
CA LEU A 222 -8.66 11.42 -2.28
C LEU A 222 -9.11 10.54 -3.43
N SER A 223 -9.52 9.31 -3.12
CA SER A 223 -10.06 8.36 -4.10
C SER A 223 -11.46 8.71 -4.59
N SER A 224 -12.25 9.42 -3.78
CA SER A 224 -13.58 9.90 -4.13
C SER A 224 -13.74 11.35 -3.70
N VAL A 225 -13.81 12.25 -4.68
CA VAL A 225 -14.26 13.62 -4.46
C VAL A 225 -15.78 13.59 -4.56
N GLY A 226 -16.48 13.94 -3.48
CA GLY A 226 -17.92 14.15 -3.53
C GLY A 226 -18.29 15.34 -4.44
N GLU A 227 -19.55 15.76 -4.42
CA GLU A 227 -20.03 16.88 -5.23
C GLU A 227 -19.34 18.21 -4.89
N GLU A 228 -18.84 18.36 -3.65
CA GLU A 228 -18.06 19.53 -3.21
C GLU A 228 -16.55 19.32 -3.37
N TYR A 229 -16.04 19.58 -4.57
CA TYR A 229 -14.60 19.67 -4.82
C TYR A 229 -13.99 20.88 -4.11
N ARG A 230 -12.99 20.63 -3.24
CA ARG A 230 -12.17 21.70 -2.68
C ARG A 230 -10.69 21.35 -2.78
N ARG A 231 -9.88 22.27 -3.34
CA ARG A 231 -8.43 22.04 -3.58
C ARG A 231 -7.64 21.75 -2.31
N ASP A 232 -8.09 22.28 -1.19
CA ASP A 232 -7.51 22.14 0.14
C ASP A 232 -7.80 20.77 0.80
N GLN A 233 -8.63 19.91 0.19
CA GLN A 233 -8.83 18.52 0.64
C GLN A 233 -7.66 17.59 0.31
N PHE A 234 -6.77 18.00 -0.59
CA PHE A 234 -5.58 17.24 -1.02
C PHE A 234 -4.29 17.77 -0.38
N GLN A 235 -4.43 18.63 0.63
CA GLN A 235 -3.29 19.36 1.17
C GLN A 235 -2.50 18.48 2.14
N PHE A 236 -1.26 18.19 1.79
CA PHE A 236 -0.29 17.59 2.70
C PHE A 236 0.22 18.67 3.68
N THR A 237 -0.20 18.62 4.95
CA THR A 237 0.11 19.72 5.89
C THR A 237 1.54 19.65 6.43
N ASN A 238 2.00 20.74 7.06
CA ASN A 238 3.29 20.72 7.77
C ASN A 238 3.27 19.76 8.97
N ASN A 239 2.12 19.55 9.60
CA ASN A 239 2.00 18.61 10.70
C ASN A 239 2.03 17.16 10.20
N ASP A 240 1.37 16.87 9.07
CA ASP A 240 1.45 15.57 8.40
C ASP A 240 2.91 15.21 8.08
N ALA A 241 3.67 16.16 7.54
CA ALA A 241 5.08 15.97 7.22
C ALA A 241 5.95 15.68 8.45
N LYS A 242 5.70 16.38 9.56
CA LYS A 242 6.40 16.12 10.84
C LYS A 242 6.02 14.74 11.41
N ASN A 243 4.74 14.40 11.41
CA ASN A 243 4.25 13.10 11.88
C ASN A 243 4.83 11.95 11.06
N LEU A 244 4.87 12.10 9.73
CA LEU A 244 5.48 11.14 8.83
C LEU A 244 6.99 11.03 9.09
N ALA A 245 7.70 12.15 9.20
CA ALA A 245 9.13 12.16 9.50
C ALA A 245 9.44 11.40 10.81
N SER A 246 8.71 11.68 11.88
CA SER A 246 8.89 10.97 13.16
C SER A 246 8.52 9.48 13.11
N GLY A 247 7.66 9.07 12.16
CA GLY A 247 7.41 7.65 11.87
C GLY A 247 8.59 6.99 11.15
N LEU A 248 9.14 7.69 10.15
CA LEU A 248 10.25 7.23 9.31
C LEU A 248 11.56 7.04 10.10
N GLU A 249 11.77 7.79 11.19
CA GLU A 249 12.93 7.64 12.07
C GLU A 249 13.11 6.21 12.58
N LYS A 250 12.03 5.43 12.69
CA LYS A 250 12.05 4.05 13.19
C LYS A 250 12.13 2.99 12.09
N CYS A 251 12.13 3.40 10.81
CA CYS A 251 12.13 2.51 9.66
C CYS A 251 13.55 2.36 9.06
N TYR A 252 14.47 1.73 9.79
CA TYR A 252 15.89 1.59 9.40
C TYR A 252 16.13 0.63 8.22
N LEU A 253 15.20 -0.30 7.98
CA LEU A 253 15.27 -1.28 6.88
C LEU A 253 14.61 -0.80 5.58
N LEU A 254 14.08 0.42 5.56
CA LEU A 254 13.40 0.97 4.40
C LEU A 254 14.40 1.13 3.23
N LYS A 255 14.07 0.50 2.10
CA LYS A 255 14.84 0.50 0.86
C LYS A 255 14.19 1.38 -0.21
N VAL A 256 12.86 1.43 -0.24
CA VAL A 256 12.09 2.18 -1.23
C VAL A 256 11.15 3.14 -0.52
N LEU A 257 11.34 4.44 -0.74
CA LEU A 257 10.39 5.45 -0.32
C LEU A 257 9.82 6.17 -1.54
N ARG A 258 8.49 6.12 -1.68
CA ARG A 258 7.75 6.88 -2.68
C ARG A 258 6.75 7.78 -1.98
N ILE A 259 6.92 9.09 -2.11
CA ILE A 259 5.91 10.08 -1.73
C ILE A 259 5.60 10.86 -2.99
N THR A 260 4.51 10.49 -3.65
CA THR A 260 4.16 11.04 -4.96
C THR A 260 2.89 11.87 -4.90
N ARG A 261 2.76 12.82 -5.82
CA ARG A 261 1.53 13.61 -6.02
C ARG A 261 1.01 14.26 -4.74
N SER A 262 1.92 14.66 -3.87
CA SER A 262 1.64 15.24 -2.56
C SER A 262 2.29 16.61 -2.52
N ASP A 263 1.56 17.67 -2.19
CA ASP A 263 2.11 19.02 -2.16
C ASP A 263 3.19 19.12 -1.07
N MET A 264 4.44 18.80 -1.36
CA MET A 264 5.49 18.69 -0.37
C MET A 264 6.20 20.02 -0.17
N ASN A 265 6.48 20.81 -1.20
CA ASN A 265 7.25 22.06 -1.07
C ASN A 265 8.63 21.87 -0.39
N CYS A 266 9.43 22.94 -0.32
CA CYS A 266 10.77 22.92 0.25
C CYS A 266 10.81 22.63 1.76
N GLN A 267 9.82 23.09 2.52
CA GLN A 267 9.79 22.93 3.97
C GLN A 267 9.38 21.51 4.39
N ARG A 268 8.39 20.89 3.74
CA ARG A 268 7.98 19.53 4.13
C ARG A 268 8.98 18.49 3.65
N VAL A 269 9.63 18.67 2.50
CA VAL A 269 10.71 17.76 2.07
C VAL A 269 11.85 17.77 3.07
N LYS A 270 12.19 18.94 3.64
CA LYS A 270 13.19 19.06 4.70
C LYS A 270 12.82 18.24 5.94
N TYR A 271 11.56 18.23 6.36
CA TYR A 271 11.11 17.40 7.47
C TYR A 271 11.24 15.91 7.15
N ILE A 272 10.78 15.48 5.97
CA ILE A 272 10.87 14.07 5.55
C ILE A 272 12.33 13.60 5.48
N LEU A 273 13.21 14.37 4.86
CA LEU A 273 14.63 14.04 4.76
C LEU A 273 15.32 14.00 6.12
N ARG A 274 14.88 14.83 7.08
CA ARG A 274 15.37 14.78 8.46
C ARG A 274 14.95 13.48 9.15
N GLY A 275 13.69 13.05 8.98
CA GLY A 275 13.22 11.78 9.55
C GLY A 275 13.94 10.54 8.98
N LEU A 276 14.55 10.69 7.80
CA LEU A 276 15.35 9.66 7.14
C LEU A 276 16.85 9.77 7.48
N SER A 277 17.29 10.62 8.40
CA SER A 277 18.73 10.86 8.66
C SER A 277 19.47 9.57 9.03
N GLU A 278 18.85 8.73 9.85
CA GLU A 278 19.42 7.47 10.35
C GLU A 278 19.25 6.30 9.36
N ASN A 279 18.42 6.45 8.33
CA ASN A 279 18.28 5.41 7.31
C ASN A 279 19.44 5.50 6.31
N LEU A 280 20.31 4.48 6.34
CA LEU A 280 21.44 4.30 5.42
C LEU A 280 21.19 3.21 4.36
N ASN A 281 20.00 2.60 4.34
CA ASN A 281 19.67 1.47 3.49
C ASN A 281 18.81 1.83 2.28
N LEU A 282 18.45 3.10 2.12
CA LEU A 282 17.59 3.56 1.04
C LEU A 282 18.26 3.37 -0.32
N GLU A 283 17.61 2.59 -1.19
CA GLU A 283 18.05 2.25 -2.55
C GLU A 283 17.27 3.05 -3.60
N THR A 284 16.00 3.39 -3.32
CA THR A 284 15.13 4.17 -4.22
C THR A 284 14.40 5.28 -3.46
N LEU A 285 14.47 6.49 -4.00
CA LEU A 285 13.73 7.66 -3.53
C LEU A 285 12.91 8.26 -4.67
N ASP A 286 11.60 8.31 -4.50
CA ASP A 286 10.67 8.90 -5.47
C ASP A 286 9.85 10.00 -4.82
N PHE A 287 10.07 11.24 -5.25
CA PHE A 287 9.30 12.42 -4.87
C PHE A 287 8.62 13.07 -6.07
N SER A 288 8.12 12.29 -7.02
CA SER A 288 7.49 12.81 -8.23
C SER A 288 6.20 13.59 -7.95
N HIS A 289 5.98 14.69 -8.69
CA HIS A 289 4.79 15.54 -8.62
C HIS A 289 4.56 16.18 -7.25
N CYS A 290 5.62 16.64 -6.58
CA CYS A 290 5.57 17.12 -5.20
C CYS A 290 5.82 18.63 -5.03
N LYS A 291 5.94 19.39 -6.13
CA LYS A 291 6.10 20.86 -6.13
C LYS A 291 7.22 21.35 -5.20
N ILE A 292 8.35 20.65 -5.21
CA ILE A 292 9.43 20.86 -4.23
C ILE A 292 10.15 22.21 -4.41
N GLY A 293 10.45 22.62 -5.65
CA GLY A 293 11.21 23.83 -5.97
C GLY A 293 12.71 23.75 -5.69
N ASP A 294 13.46 24.80 -6.05
CA ASP A 294 14.94 24.80 -6.05
C ASP A 294 15.57 24.67 -4.67
N GLU A 295 15.01 25.35 -3.66
CA GLU A 295 15.48 25.22 -2.28
C GLU A 295 15.34 23.78 -1.77
N GLY A 296 14.24 23.10 -2.15
CA GLY A 296 14.05 21.71 -1.81
C GLY A 296 14.99 20.76 -2.57
N ALA A 297 15.34 21.09 -3.82
CA ALA A 297 16.41 20.38 -4.55
C ALA A 297 17.76 20.47 -3.82
N SER A 298 18.08 21.62 -3.22
CA SER A 298 19.27 21.78 -2.37
C SER A 298 19.26 20.84 -1.16
N PHE A 299 18.10 20.68 -0.48
CA PHE A 299 17.98 19.73 0.62
C PHE A 299 18.11 18.28 0.16
N ILE A 300 17.51 17.92 -0.98
CA ILE A 300 17.65 16.59 -1.57
C ILE A 300 19.12 16.32 -1.90
N ALA A 301 19.81 17.26 -2.57
CA ALA A 301 21.22 17.13 -2.91
C ALA A 301 22.11 16.88 -1.67
N LYS A 302 21.88 17.65 -0.59
CA LYS A 302 22.59 17.47 0.69
C LYS A 302 22.28 16.14 1.38
N PHE A 303 21.08 15.61 1.19
CA PHE A 303 20.71 14.31 1.74
C PHE A 303 21.41 13.18 0.97
N ILE A 304 21.34 13.19 -0.37
CA ILE A 304 21.86 12.11 -1.20
C ILE A 304 23.40 12.05 -1.20
N SER A 305 24.11 13.15 -0.93
CA SER A 305 25.58 13.15 -0.81
C SER A 305 26.09 12.23 0.31
N LYS A 306 25.22 11.88 1.26
CA LYS A 306 25.51 10.99 2.40
C LYS A 306 24.91 9.59 2.24
N ARG A 307 24.38 9.23 1.05
CA ARG A 307 23.71 7.95 0.78
C ARG A 307 24.42 7.18 -0.33
N ASP A 308 25.33 6.30 0.07
CA ASP A 308 26.12 5.44 -0.80
C ASP A 308 25.31 4.29 -1.43
N LYS A 309 24.22 3.85 -0.80
CA LYS A 309 23.33 2.79 -1.30
C LYS A 309 22.21 3.27 -2.21
N LEU A 310 21.97 4.58 -2.31
CA LEU A 310 20.92 5.12 -3.15
C LEU A 310 21.29 4.92 -4.63
N ARG A 311 20.44 4.21 -5.38
CA ARG A 311 20.65 3.89 -6.79
C ARG A 311 19.67 4.64 -7.69
N ASN A 312 18.43 4.81 -7.24
CA ASN A 312 17.36 5.38 -8.05
C ASN A 312 16.79 6.63 -7.40
N LEU A 313 16.83 7.75 -8.12
CA LEU A 313 16.27 9.03 -7.69
C LEU A 313 15.27 9.53 -8.73
N ILE A 314 14.00 9.60 -8.35
CA ILE A 314 12.91 10.02 -9.23
C ILE A 314 12.33 11.32 -8.68
N LEU A 315 12.52 12.42 -9.43
CA LEU A 315 12.10 13.77 -9.05
C LEU A 315 11.31 14.44 -10.19
N THR A 316 10.56 13.65 -10.93
CA THR A 316 9.71 14.10 -12.05
C THR A 316 8.73 15.19 -11.59
N ASP A 317 8.59 16.26 -12.38
CA ASP A 317 7.60 17.34 -12.18
C ASP A 317 7.61 17.97 -10.77
N ASN A 318 8.72 18.63 -10.39
CA ASN A 318 8.92 19.21 -9.06
C ASN A 318 9.17 20.72 -9.05
N LEU A 319 8.92 21.41 -10.17
CA LEU A 319 9.11 22.85 -10.32
C LEU A 319 10.57 23.31 -10.13
N PHE A 320 11.56 22.47 -10.46
CA PHE A 320 12.96 22.86 -10.43
C PHE A 320 13.30 23.83 -11.57
N GLY A 321 13.92 24.95 -11.21
CA GLY A 321 14.61 25.91 -12.05
C GLY A 321 16.10 25.61 -12.23
N PRO A 322 16.87 26.54 -12.84
CA PRO A 322 18.30 26.38 -13.08
C PRO A 322 19.10 26.05 -11.82
N ASP A 323 18.84 26.78 -10.73
CA ASP A 323 19.50 26.57 -9.43
C ASP A 323 19.25 25.16 -8.89
N GLY A 324 18.02 24.65 -9.01
CA GLY A 324 17.69 23.28 -8.61
C GLY A 324 18.48 22.25 -9.42
N GLY A 325 18.62 22.49 -10.73
CA GLY A 325 19.47 21.69 -11.62
C GLY A 325 20.94 21.70 -11.20
N GLU A 326 21.47 22.86 -10.84
CA GLU A 326 22.85 23.01 -10.34
C GLU A 326 23.09 22.20 -9.07
N HIS A 327 22.20 22.28 -8.07
CA HIS A 327 22.33 21.53 -6.82
C HIS A 327 22.37 20.01 -7.05
N ILE A 328 21.51 19.49 -7.93
CA ILE A 328 21.49 18.07 -8.28
C ILE A 328 22.76 17.69 -9.07
N ALA A 329 23.18 18.52 -10.02
CA ALA A 329 24.40 18.28 -10.79
C ALA A 329 25.66 18.25 -9.91
N HIS A 330 25.73 19.11 -8.90
CA HIS A 330 26.86 19.15 -7.97
C HIS A 330 27.05 17.82 -7.24
N VAL A 331 25.97 17.18 -6.79
CA VAL A 331 26.08 15.93 -6.04
C VAL A 331 26.27 14.70 -6.92
N LEU A 332 25.90 14.73 -8.20
CA LEU A 332 26.22 13.67 -9.16
C LEU A 332 27.73 13.44 -9.32
N ASN A 333 28.52 14.50 -9.17
CA ASN A 333 29.98 14.44 -9.24
C ASN A 333 30.65 14.09 -7.89
N HIS A 334 29.88 13.92 -6.81
CA HIS A 334 30.43 13.62 -5.50
C HIS A 334 30.90 12.15 -5.45
N THR A 335 32.05 11.89 -4.82
CA THR A 335 32.69 10.55 -4.81
C THR A 335 31.85 9.46 -4.14
N SER A 336 31.01 9.84 -3.18
CA SER A 336 30.07 8.95 -2.49
C SER A 336 28.75 8.74 -3.25
N CYS A 337 28.54 9.41 -4.38
CA CYS A 337 27.28 9.31 -5.12
C CYS A 337 27.18 7.97 -5.85
N GLY A 338 26.32 7.11 -5.32
CA GLY A 338 26.03 5.78 -5.86
C GLY A 338 24.87 5.75 -6.86
N LEU A 339 24.34 6.90 -7.27
CA LEU A 339 23.17 6.96 -8.16
C LEU A 339 23.47 6.33 -9.52
N ARG A 340 22.51 5.53 -9.98
CA ARG A 340 22.50 4.87 -11.28
C ARG A 340 21.40 5.43 -12.17
N THR A 341 20.24 5.74 -11.60
CA THR A 341 19.14 6.34 -12.35
C THR A 341 18.71 7.65 -11.72
N LEU A 342 18.51 8.66 -12.57
CA LEU A 342 18.01 9.97 -12.20
C LEU A 342 16.89 10.35 -13.18
N ASP A 343 15.69 10.56 -12.67
CA ASP A 343 14.56 11.04 -13.45
C ASP A 343 14.21 12.48 -13.05
N LEU A 344 14.44 13.42 -13.98
CA LEU A 344 14.10 14.83 -13.85
C LEU A 344 13.06 15.27 -14.88
N ARG A 345 12.35 14.33 -15.53
CA ARG A 345 11.37 14.66 -16.58
C ARG A 345 10.31 15.63 -16.07
N LEU A 346 9.71 16.38 -16.98
CA LEU A 346 8.63 17.34 -16.72
C LEU A 346 9.00 18.49 -15.76
N ASN A 347 10.28 18.66 -15.40
CA ASN A 347 10.75 19.88 -14.74
C ASN A 347 10.96 21.00 -15.76
N ASN A 348 9.84 21.54 -16.26
CA ASN A 348 9.83 22.50 -17.38
C ASN A 348 10.56 23.82 -17.07
N LYS A 349 10.81 24.12 -15.79
CA LYS A 349 11.51 25.34 -15.36
C LYS A 349 13.03 25.23 -15.36
N LEU A 350 13.61 24.04 -15.54
CA LEU A 350 15.07 23.83 -15.52
C LEU A 350 15.81 24.76 -16.49
N GLY A 351 15.19 25.04 -17.65
CA GLY A 351 15.77 25.88 -18.69
C GLY A 351 17.05 25.29 -19.30
N SER A 352 17.67 26.04 -20.22
CA SER A 352 18.97 25.67 -20.80
C SER A 352 20.05 25.53 -19.74
N ASP A 353 20.04 26.41 -18.75
CA ASP A 353 21.12 26.54 -17.77
C ASP A 353 21.12 25.37 -16.79
N GLY A 354 19.95 25.01 -16.25
CA GLY A 354 19.80 23.83 -15.39
C GLY A 354 20.18 22.54 -16.11
N ILE A 355 19.78 22.40 -17.38
CA ILE A 355 20.18 21.25 -18.21
C ILE A 355 21.69 21.26 -18.47
N ALA A 356 22.30 22.43 -18.70
CA ALA A 356 23.74 22.55 -18.91
C ALA A 356 24.54 22.07 -17.68
N HIS A 357 24.11 22.42 -16.47
CA HIS A 357 24.74 21.90 -15.24
C HIS A 357 24.70 20.37 -15.18
N ILE A 358 23.55 19.77 -15.46
CA ILE A 358 23.40 18.30 -15.48
C ILE A 358 24.26 17.68 -16.59
N ALA A 359 24.26 18.25 -17.79
CA ALA A 359 25.08 17.78 -18.91
C ALA A 359 26.59 17.83 -18.59
N VAL A 360 27.05 18.88 -17.92
CA VAL A 360 28.44 18.98 -17.44
C VAL A 360 28.76 17.88 -16.42
N SER A 361 27.83 17.56 -15.51
CA SER A 361 28.03 16.44 -14.56
C SER A 361 28.09 15.07 -15.24
N LEU A 362 27.25 14.85 -16.27
CA LEU A 362 27.31 13.64 -17.10
C LEU A 362 28.66 13.54 -17.83
N ALA A 363 29.13 14.64 -18.43
CA ALA A 363 30.40 14.68 -19.16
C ALA A 363 31.62 14.44 -18.26
N ARG A 364 31.52 14.77 -16.96
CA ARG A 364 32.58 14.50 -15.96
C ARG A 364 32.63 13.04 -15.49
N GLY A 365 31.79 12.16 -16.03
CA GLY A 365 31.83 10.72 -15.76
C GLY A 365 31.06 10.30 -14.51
N CYS A 366 29.94 10.94 -14.20
CA CYS A 366 29.08 10.51 -13.11
C CYS A 366 28.54 9.08 -13.32
N ASN A 367 28.12 8.42 -12.23
CA ASN A 367 27.77 6.99 -12.19
C ASN A 367 26.44 6.59 -12.84
N LEU A 368 25.75 7.53 -13.51
CA LEU A 368 24.43 7.30 -14.10
C LEU A 368 24.50 6.33 -15.29
N THR A 369 23.53 5.44 -15.38
CA THR A 369 23.33 4.46 -16.44
C THR A 369 22.14 4.84 -17.29
N SER A 370 22.17 4.44 -18.57
CA SER A 370 21.11 4.71 -19.57
C SER A 370 19.76 4.11 -19.20
#